data_AF-A0A6B3CM84-F1
#
_entry.id   AF-A0A6B3CM84-F1
#
_cell.length_a   1.000
_cell.length_b   1.000
_cell.length_c   1.000
_cell.angle_alpha   90.00
_cell.angle_beta   90.00
_cell.angle_gamma   90.00
#
_symmetry.space_group_name_H-M   'P 1'
#
loop_
_entity.id
_entity.type
_entity.pdbx_description
1 polymer ?
#
loop_
_entity_poly.entity_id
_entity_poly.type
_entity_poly.pdbx_seq_one_letter_code
_entity_poly.pdbx_strand_id
1 'polypeptide(L)'
;DPVLFSKDEGIRGDTTAESLARLRPAFAKDGTITAGSSSQISDGAAAVVVMSRAKAEELGLEWIAEIGAHGNVAGPDNSLQSQPSNAIRHALKKEGLTVGDLDLIEINEAFAAV
;
A
#
# COMPACT_ATOMS: atom_id res chain seq x y z
N ASP A 1 5.04 -26.70 22.97
CA ASP A 1 5.86 -25.95 21.98
C ASP A 1 5.14 -24.70 21.53
N PRO A 2 5.85 -23.59 21.27
CA PRO A 2 5.24 -22.34 20.81
C PRO A 2 4.75 -22.47 19.35
N VAL A 3 3.68 -21.75 19.02
CA VAL A 3 3.16 -21.65 17.64
C VAL A 3 3.99 -20.62 16.88
N LEU A 4 4.61 -21.04 15.77
CA LEU A 4 5.36 -20.15 14.88
C LEU A 4 4.45 -19.60 13.78
N PHE A 5 4.27 -18.29 13.77
CA PHE A 5 3.63 -17.56 12.67
C PHE A 5 4.69 -17.16 11.65
N SER A 6 4.60 -17.71 10.43
CA SER A 6 5.60 -17.52 9.37
C SER A 6 4.97 -17.31 7.99
N LYS A 7 3.65 -17.16 7.92
CA LYS A 7 2.88 -16.99 6.69
C LYS A 7 1.75 -16.00 6.94
N ASP A 8 1.43 -15.23 5.92
CA ASP A 8 0.27 -14.33 5.94
C ASP A 8 -1.03 -15.14 5.97
N GLU A 9 -1.87 -14.86 6.96
CA GLU A 9 -3.09 -15.63 7.21
C GLU A 9 -4.25 -15.24 6.29
N GLY A 10 -4.19 -14.04 5.71
CA GLY A 10 -5.25 -13.47 4.87
C GLY A 10 -5.29 -14.03 3.44
N ILE A 11 -4.23 -14.70 2.99
CA ILE A 11 -4.12 -15.21 1.62
C ILE A 11 -5.06 -16.41 1.43
N ARG A 12 -5.87 -16.36 0.36
CA ARG A 12 -6.86 -17.41 -0.02
C ARG A 12 -6.63 -17.82 -1.46
N GLY A 13 -5.80 -18.84 -1.66
CA GLY A 13 -5.38 -19.30 -3.00
C GLY A 13 -6.47 -19.95 -3.85
N ASP A 14 -7.64 -20.24 -3.25
CA ASP A 14 -8.84 -20.79 -3.88
C ASP A 14 -9.89 -19.73 -4.26
N THR A 15 -9.56 -18.44 -4.08
CA THR A 15 -10.45 -17.33 -4.45
C THR A 15 -10.73 -17.33 -5.96
N THR A 16 -12.00 -17.20 -6.34
CA THR A 16 -12.46 -17.12 -7.74
C THR A 16 -13.35 -15.91 -7.97
N ALA A 17 -13.48 -15.47 -9.22
CA ALA A 17 -14.43 -14.40 -9.57
C ALA A 17 -15.87 -14.80 -9.20
N GLU A 18 -16.23 -16.07 -9.40
CA GLU A 18 -17.55 -16.61 -9.07
C GLU A 18 -17.82 -16.64 -7.57
N SER A 19 -16.81 -16.93 -6.73
CA SER A 19 -16.97 -16.89 -5.28
C SER A 19 -17.11 -15.46 -4.77
N LEU A 20 -16.32 -14.53 -5.33
CA LEU A 20 -16.38 -13.11 -4.98
C LEU A 20 -17.72 -12.47 -5.37
N ALA A 21 -18.25 -12.79 -6.56
CA ALA A 21 -19.51 -12.23 -7.06
C ALA A 21 -20.75 -12.56 -6.21
N ARG A 22 -20.67 -13.60 -5.37
CA ARG A 22 -21.76 -14.01 -4.46
C ARG A 22 -21.75 -13.27 -3.13
N LEU A 23 -20.70 -12.52 -2.83
CA LEU A 23 -20.56 -11.81 -1.57
C LEU A 23 -21.54 -10.64 -1.51
N ARG A 24 -22.17 -10.47 -0.35
CA ARG A 24 -23.08 -9.34 -0.11
C ARG A 24 -22.27 -8.06 0.11
N PRO A 25 -22.80 -6.89 -0.27
CA PRO A 25 -22.21 -5.61 0.06
C PRO A 25 -21.99 -5.45 1.57
N ALA A 26 -20.85 -4.89 1.96
CA ALA A 26 -20.42 -4.79 3.37
C ALA A 26 -20.91 -3.50 4.07
N PHE A 27 -21.13 -2.42 3.33
CA PHE A 27 -21.37 -1.08 3.90
C PHE A 27 -22.74 -0.48 3.57
N ALA A 28 -23.21 -0.65 2.33
CA ALA A 28 -24.49 -0.13 1.85
C ALA A 28 -25.23 -1.22 1.09
N LYS A 29 -26.57 -1.25 1.19
CA LYS A 29 -27.40 -2.33 0.63
C LYS A 29 -27.24 -2.48 -0.90
N ASP A 30 -27.02 -1.36 -1.59
CA ASP A 30 -26.80 -1.22 -3.02
C ASP A 30 -25.34 -0.88 -3.37
N GLY A 31 -24.42 -1.01 -2.41
CA GLY A 31 -22.99 -0.77 -2.60
C GLY A 31 -22.29 -1.90 -3.37
N THR A 32 -21.09 -1.60 -3.88
CA THR A 32 -20.26 -2.57 -4.63
C THR A 32 -19.14 -3.18 -3.80
N ILE A 33 -18.79 -2.58 -2.67
CA ILE A 33 -17.70 -3.06 -1.81
C ILE A 33 -18.22 -4.21 -0.94
N THR A 34 -17.53 -5.34 -1.03
CA THR A 34 -17.78 -6.56 -0.23
C THR A 34 -16.57 -6.87 0.65
N ALA A 35 -16.71 -7.83 1.57
CA ALA A 35 -15.58 -8.31 2.37
C ALA A 35 -14.44 -8.91 1.52
N GLY A 36 -14.72 -9.38 0.30
CA GLY A 36 -13.71 -9.92 -0.61
C GLY A 36 -13.02 -8.86 -1.47
N SER A 37 -13.52 -7.62 -1.48
CA SER A 37 -12.95 -6.49 -2.23
C SER A 37 -12.46 -5.38 -1.29
N SER A 38 -12.21 -5.71 -0.03
CA SER A 38 -11.72 -4.83 1.03
C SER A 38 -10.60 -5.52 1.78
N SER A 39 -9.61 -4.77 2.26
CA SER A 39 -8.58 -5.32 3.13
C SER A 39 -9.18 -5.86 4.43
N GLN A 40 -8.67 -6.99 4.90
CA GLN A 40 -9.01 -7.51 6.23
C GLN A 40 -8.40 -6.63 7.33
N ILE A 41 -9.04 -6.62 8.50
CA ILE A 41 -8.38 -6.12 9.70
C ILE A 41 -7.36 -7.19 10.11
N SER A 42 -6.10 -6.77 10.23
CA SER A 42 -4.96 -7.66 10.46
C SER A 42 -4.08 -7.13 11.58
N ASP A 43 -3.45 -8.03 12.32
CA ASP A 43 -2.43 -7.71 13.32
C ASP A 43 -1.04 -7.93 12.73
N GLY A 44 -0.14 -6.95 12.90
CA GLY A 44 1.21 -7.03 12.36
C GLY A 44 2.09 -5.85 12.76
N ALA A 45 3.39 -5.99 12.54
CA ALA A 45 4.38 -4.94 12.78
C ALA A 45 5.47 -4.95 11.71
N ALA A 46 5.99 -3.78 11.38
CA ALA A 46 7.13 -3.59 10.50
C ALA A 46 8.05 -2.51 11.06
N ALA A 47 9.35 -2.62 10.79
CA ALA A 47 10.36 -1.64 11.19
C ALA A 47 11.41 -1.48 10.09
N VAL A 48 11.89 -0.24 9.92
CA VAL A 48 13.02 0.09 9.04
C VAL A 48 14.05 0.89 9.82
N VAL A 49 15.33 0.64 9.54
CA VAL A 49 16.44 1.44 10.08
C VAL A 49 16.87 2.43 9.01
N VAL A 50 16.87 3.72 9.36
CA VAL A 50 17.21 4.80 8.43
C VAL A 50 18.44 5.54 8.96
N MET A 51 19.32 5.93 8.04
CA MET A 51 20.52 6.71 8.36
C MET A 51 20.83 7.72 7.26
N SER A 52 21.69 8.69 7.56
CA SER A 52 22.21 9.57 6.51
C SER A 52 23.19 8.81 5.62
N ARG A 53 23.15 9.08 4.32
CA ARG A 53 24.07 8.49 3.34
C ARG A 53 25.54 8.72 3.71
N ALA A 54 25.90 9.93 4.10
CA ALA A 54 27.27 10.25 4.51
C ALA A 54 27.75 9.39 5.69
N LYS A 55 26.87 9.07 6.65
CA LYS A 55 27.24 8.19 7.76
C LYS A 55 27.32 6.73 7.33
N ALA A 56 26.47 6.30 6.38
CA ALA A 56 26.54 4.95 5.82
C ALA A 56 27.87 4.74 5.09
N GLU A 57 28.28 5.71 4.28
CA GLU A 57 29.56 5.72 3.56
C GLU A 57 30.75 5.77 4.52
N GLU A 58 30.73 6.62 5.56
CA GLU A 58 31.78 6.68 6.59
C GLU A 58 31.97 5.33 7.30
N LEU A 59 30.88 4.62 7.55
CA LEU A 59 30.88 3.32 8.22
C LEU A 59 31.10 2.13 7.25
N GLY A 60 31.15 2.36 5.94
CA GLY A 60 31.27 1.31 4.93
C GLY A 60 30.07 0.37 4.86
N LEU A 61 28.86 0.87 5.14
CA LEU A 61 27.62 0.08 5.13
C LEU A 61 26.96 0.11 3.75
N GLU A 62 26.44 -1.04 3.32
CA GLU A 62 25.55 -1.14 2.17
C GLU A 62 24.10 -0.88 2.59
N TRP A 63 23.31 -0.22 1.73
CA TRP A 63 21.89 0.07 1.95
C TRP A 63 21.01 -0.57 0.87
N ILE A 64 19.78 -0.91 1.25
CA ILE A 64 18.83 -1.58 0.36
C ILE A 64 18.07 -0.62 -0.55
N ALA A 65 17.96 0.67 -0.16
CA ALA A 65 17.22 1.69 -0.90
C ALA A 65 17.63 3.10 -0.46
N GLU A 66 17.37 4.09 -1.31
CA GLU A 66 17.45 5.52 -0.99
C GLU A 66 16.03 6.12 -0.95
N ILE A 67 15.80 7.08 -0.04
CA ILE A 67 14.50 7.74 0.11
C ILE A 67 14.53 9.06 -0.67
N GLY A 68 13.78 9.13 -1.78
CA GLY A 68 13.59 10.35 -2.58
C GLY A 68 12.53 11.31 -2.01
N ALA A 69 12.04 12.23 -2.84
CA ALA A 69 10.99 13.16 -2.43
C ALA A 69 9.67 12.48 -2.04
N HIS A 70 9.04 13.00 -0.99
CA HIS A 70 7.73 12.57 -0.54
C HIS A 70 6.62 13.53 -1.01
N GLY A 71 5.42 12.98 -1.25
CA GLY A 71 4.23 13.73 -1.63
C GLY A 71 3.13 13.56 -0.57
N ASN A 72 2.50 14.67 -0.18
CA ASN A 72 1.37 14.70 0.75
C ASN A 72 0.23 15.51 0.16
N VAL A 73 -1.00 15.06 0.33
CA VAL A 73 -2.22 15.75 -0.10
C VAL A 73 -3.25 15.68 1.02
N ALA A 74 -4.18 16.63 1.05
CA ALA A 74 -5.28 16.67 1.99
C ALA A 74 -6.54 17.14 1.26
N GLY A 75 -7.71 16.64 1.67
CA GLY A 75 -8.99 17.01 1.07
C GLY A 75 -10.15 16.38 1.84
N PRO A 76 -11.24 17.11 2.10
CA PRO A 76 -12.33 16.63 2.97
C PRO A 76 -13.42 15.85 2.22
N ASP A 77 -13.22 15.54 0.93
CA ASP A 77 -14.28 15.05 0.06
C ASP A 77 -14.15 13.55 -0.26
N ASN A 78 -15.15 13.05 -0.99
CA ASN A 78 -15.28 11.65 -1.35
C ASN A 78 -14.21 11.18 -2.37
N SER A 79 -13.23 12.03 -2.73
CA SER A 79 -12.09 11.65 -3.56
C SER A 79 -11.00 10.89 -2.81
N LEU A 80 -11.29 10.40 -1.60
CA LEU A 80 -10.34 9.67 -0.74
C LEU A 80 -9.58 8.56 -1.50
N GLN A 81 -10.28 7.85 -2.39
CA GLN A 81 -9.71 6.80 -3.25
C GLN A 81 -8.67 7.35 -4.24
N SER A 82 -8.83 8.57 -4.74
CA SER A 82 -7.89 9.20 -5.66
C SER A 82 -6.67 9.82 -4.97
N GLN A 83 -6.66 9.96 -3.64
CA GLN A 83 -5.60 10.66 -2.92
C GLN A 83 -4.22 10.00 -3.06
N PRO A 84 -4.06 8.67 -3.05
CA PRO A 84 -2.79 8.02 -3.37
C PRO A 84 -2.22 8.48 -4.72
N SER A 85 -3.06 8.52 -5.78
CA SER A 85 -2.62 8.97 -7.10
C SER A 85 -2.16 10.44 -7.10
N ASN A 86 -2.80 11.29 -6.30
CA ASN A 86 -2.43 12.69 -6.16
C ASN A 86 -1.14 12.87 -5.34
N ALA A 87 -0.95 12.08 -4.29
CA ALA A 87 0.28 12.04 -3.51
C ALA A 87 1.48 11.59 -4.37
N ILE A 88 1.30 10.57 -5.20
CA ILE A 88 2.31 10.11 -6.17
C ILE A 88 2.68 11.25 -7.13
N ARG A 89 1.70 11.90 -7.75
CA ARG A 89 1.98 13.05 -8.66
C ARG A 89 2.72 14.19 -7.94
N HIS A 90 2.42 14.45 -6.67
CA HIS A 90 3.12 15.45 -5.87
C HIS A 90 4.58 15.06 -5.61
N ALA A 91 4.85 13.81 -5.22
CA ALA A 91 6.20 13.29 -5.01
C ALA A 91 7.04 13.39 -6.30
N LEU A 92 6.50 12.89 -7.41
CA LEU A 92 7.17 12.90 -8.72
C LEU A 92 7.51 14.32 -9.18
N LYS A 93 6.58 15.27 -9.01
CA LYS A 93 6.83 16.68 -9.37
C LYS A 93 8.01 17.29 -8.60
N LYS A 94 8.19 16.93 -7.33
CA LYS A 94 9.33 17.41 -6.53
C LYS A 94 10.65 16.79 -6.98
N GLU A 95 10.62 15.53 -7.36
CA GLU A 95 11.79 14.79 -7.85
C GLU A 95 12.14 15.13 -9.32
N GLY A 96 11.21 15.79 -10.05
CA GLY A 96 11.37 16.06 -11.48
C GLY A 96 11.12 14.84 -12.37
N LEU A 97 10.39 13.84 -11.85
CA LEU A 97 10.06 12.59 -12.53
C LEU A 97 8.62 12.58 -13.05
N THR A 98 8.31 11.58 -13.86
CA THR A 98 6.99 11.26 -14.37
C THR A 98 6.58 9.84 -13.95
N VAL A 99 5.30 9.49 -14.13
CA VAL A 99 4.82 8.13 -13.80
C VAL A 99 5.51 7.06 -14.65
N GLY A 100 5.93 7.40 -15.88
CA GLY A 100 6.64 6.49 -16.77
C GLY A 100 8.07 6.16 -16.33
N ASP A 101 8.61 6.90 -15.35
CA ASP A 101 9.92 6.65 -14.77
C ASP A 101 9.85 5.68 -13.57
N LEU A 102 8.65 5.25 -13.18
CA LEU A 102 8.45 4.30 -12.07
C LEU A 102 8.44 2.86 -12.59
N ASP A 103 9.35 2.04 -12.08
CA ASP A 103 9.37 0.60 -12.37
C ASP A 103 8.25 -0.15 -11.63
N LEU A 104 7.91 0.30 -10.42
CA LEU A 104 6.94 -0.35 -9.53
C LEU A 104 6.18 0.69 -8.71
N ILE A 105 4.89 0.41 -8.45
CA ILE A 105 4.02 1.26 -7.63
C ILE A 105 3.34 0.37 -6.60
N GLU A 106 3.63 0.61 -5.31
CA GLU A 106 2.88 0.04 -4.20
C GLU A 106 1.80 1.02 -3.75
N ILE A 107 0.54 0.63 -3.88
CA ILE A 107 -0.62 1.38 -3.37
C ILE A 107 -1.33 0.50 -2.36
N ASN A 108 -1.51 1.00 -1.13
CA ASN A 108 -2.25 0.25 -0.13
C ASN A 108 -3.71 0.00 -0.58
N GLU A 109 -4.07 -1.27 -0.74
CA GLU A 109 -5.37 -1.72 -1.23
C GLU A 109 -6.44 -1.78 -0.13
N ALA A 110 -6.70 -0.64 0.54
CA ALA A 110 -7.77 -0.59 1.55
C ALA A 110 -9.12 -1.09 0.99
N PHE A 111 -9.39 -0.75 -0.27
CA PHE A 111 -10.47 -1.28 -1.08
C PHE A 111 -9.97 -1.48 -2.51
N ALA A 112 -10.54 -2.45 -3.23
CA ALA A 112 -10.22 -2.67 -4.64
C ALA A 112 -10.60 -1.49 -5.58
N ALA A 113 -11.39 -0.53 -5.08
CA ALA A 113 -11.80 0.65 -5.83
C ALA A 113 -10.83 1.84 -5.72
N VAL A 114 -9.78 1.74 -4.89
CA VAL A 114 -8.73 2.76 -4.73
C VAL A 114 -7.95 2.93 -6.04
#